data_AF-A0A6J6UC84-F1
#
_entry.id   AF-A0A6J6UC84-F1
#
_cell.length_a   1.000
_cell.length_b   1.000
_cell.length_c   1.000
_cell.angle_alpha   90.00
_cell.angle_beta   90.00
_cell.angle_gamma   90.00
#
_symmetry.space_group_name_H-M   'P 1'
#
loop_
_entity.id
_entity.type
_entity.pdbx_description
1 polymer ?
#
loop_
_entity_poly.entity_id
_entity_poly.type
_entity_poly.pdbx_seq_one_letter_code
_entity_poly.pdbx_strand_id
1 'polypeptide(L)'
;MNARPVDSERFPNVVSLGTIGNIPVLIIARAGVTPITSPADLRGKRIQVGYPGSTAAEVGERILAQFNVTQGNSSLQSDKRSVAEAMVLSGESDAAIVMYSPYDDSHADFITTPGLQIVPIPAAKAVAGRIGYVVPVALPAGAYRVADPVPAEDITVIGVPITVVARDSVSRSAIFAIARALNARFGRGSVLSEPGEFPQFLYNIPASDAASEYYEAGIIPWQYRLLPAPVADLVIPIAVTGSVLLILAALYQLLLPEFYTVWKEIIRPRRHHRRQRRVRHGSLPDESR
;
A
#
# COMPACT_ATOMS: atom_id res chain seq x y z
N MET A 1 -12.21 9.80 5.52
CA MET A 1 -10.84 9.27 5.36
C MET A 1 -9.97 10.44 4.89
N ASN A 2 -8.93 10.83 5.63
CA ASN A 2 -8.06 11.95 5.27
C ASN A 2 -6.84 11.40 4.52
N ALA A 3 -6.92 11.30 3.19
CA ALA A 3 -5.74 11.05 2.37
C ALA A 3 -4.90 12.34 2.34
N ARG A 4 -3.70 12.28 2.92
CA ARG A 4 -2.70 13.33 2.84
C ARG A 4 -1.55 12.83 1.97
N PRO A 5 -0.86 13.73 1.24
CA PRO A 5 0.39 13.36 0.60
C PRO A 5 1.36 12.85 1.67
N VAL A 6 1.76 11.58 1.55
CA VAL A 6 2.82 10.99 2.36
C VAL A 6 4.10 11.22 1.58
N ASP A 7 4.90 12.15 2.06
CA ASP A 7 6.22 12.46 1.52
C ASP A 7 7.29 11.71 2.33
N SER A 8 8.24 11.08 1.64
CA SER A 8 9.41 10.46 2.23
C SER A 8 10.23 11.42 3.10
N GLU A 9 10.24 12.72 2.78
CA GLU A 9 10.95 13.72 3.61
C GLU A 9 10.28 13.92 4.97
N ARG A 10 8.96 13.78 5.02
CA ARG A 10 8.16 13.99 6.24
C ARG A 10 7.99 12.69 7.05
N PHE A 11 8.11 11.55 6.39
CA PHE A 11 7.93 10.22 6.97
C PHE A 11 9.06 9.27 6.54
N PRO A 12 10.29 9.47 7.06
CA PRO A 12 11.48 8.75 6.58
C PRO A 12 11.44 7.24 6.83
N ASN A 13 10.70 6.80 7.84
CA ASN A 13 10.62 5.39 8.26
C ASN A 13 9.32 4.73 7.80
N VAL A 14 8.79 5.14 6.65
CA VAL A 14 7.53 4.64 6.09
C VAL A 14 7.77 4.04 4.72
N VAL A 15 7.21 2.84 4.53
CA VAL A 15 7.24 2.09 3.27
C VAL A 15 5.83 1.86 2.76
N SER A 16 5.69 1.83 1.44
CA SER A 16 4.46 1.46 0.76
C SER A 16 4.30 -0.06 0.77
N LEU A 17 3.09 -0.51 1.13
CA LEU A 17 2.65 -1.89 0.96
C LEU A 17 1.82 -2.07 -0.33
N GLY A 18 1.71 -1.01 -1.14
CA GLY A 18 0.94 -1.01 -2.38
C GLY A 18 -0.26 -0.07 -2.34
N THR A 19 -0.49 0.59 -3.47
CA THR A 19 -1.75 1.23 -3.82
C THR A 19 -2.78 0.18 -4.14
N ILE A 20 -4.00 0.31 -3.61
CA ILE A 20 -5.05 -0.71 -3.63
C ILE A 20 -6.28 -0.31 -4.46
N GLY A 21 -6.24 0.87 -5.09
CA GLY A 21 -7.32 1.41 -5.89
C GLY A 21 -7.34 2.93 -5.88
N ASN A 22 -8.33 3.49 -6.56
CA ASN A 22 -8.55 4.94 -6.67
C ASN A 22 -9.94 5.29 -6.12
N ILE A 23 -10.02 6.33 -5.28
CA ILE A 23 -11.31 6.90 -4.88
C ILE A 23 -11.61 8.07 -5.82
N PRO A 24 -12.68 8.02 -6.62
CA PRO A 24 -13.02 9.12 -7.49
C PRO A 24 -13.52 10.32 -6.67
N VAL A 25 -13.04 11.51 -7.04
CA VAL A 25 -13.56 12.80 -6.62
C VAL A 25 -14.63 13.19 -7.62
N LEU A 26 -15.87 13.13 -7.18
CA LEU A 26 -17.03 13.44 -8.00
C LEU A 26 -17.48 14.87 -7.71
N ILE A 27 -17.91 15.55 -8.76
CA ILE A 27 -18.70 16.76 -8.62
C ILE A 27 -20.13 16.39 -9.00
N ILE A 28 -21.02 16.36 -8.00
CA ILE A 28 -22.43 16.06 -8.18
C ILE A 28 -23.17 17.38 -8.29
N ALA A 29 -23.84 17.63 -9.40
CA ALA A 29 -24.60 18.85 -9.62
C ALA A 29 -26.08 18.55 -9.88
N ARG A 30 -26.95 19.49 -9.53
CA ARG A 30 -28.36 19.39 -9.95
C ARG A 30 -28.44 19.54 -11.47
N ALA A 31 -29.15 18.62 -12.12
CA ALA A 31 -29.53 18.72 -13.51
C ALA A 31 -30.57 19.85 -13.67
N GLY A 32 -30.12 21.03 -14.08
CA GLY A 32 -30.97 22.19 -14.37
C GLY A 32 -31.33 22.30 -15.85
N VAL A 33 -32.00 23.40 -16.22
CA VAL A 33 -32.34 23.74 -17.62
C VAL A 33 -31.09 23.93 -18.48
N THR A 34 -30.00 24.43 -17.88
CA THR A 34 -28.68 24.53 -18.53
C THR A 34 -27.83 23.32 -18.15
N PRO A 35 -27.31 22.55 -19.12
CA PRO A 35 -26.41 21.44 -18.85
C PRO A 35 -25.13 21.89 -18.15
N ILE A 36 -24.68 21.13 -17.15
CA ILE A 36 -23.39 21.32 -16.47
C ILE A 36 -22.48 20.21 -17.00
N THR A 37 -21.61 20.58 -17.94
CA THR A 37 -20.77 19.64 -18.71
C THR A 37 -19.31 19.70 -18.31
N SER A 38 -18.94 20.67 -17.47
CA SER A 38 -17.59 20.81 -16.94
C SER A 38 -17.61 21.53 -15.60
N PRO A 39 -16.51 21.47 -14.82
CA PRO A 39 -16.40 22.26 -13.61
C PRO A 39 -16.45 23.78 -13.87
N ALA A 40 -16.13 24.25 -15.08
CA ALA A 40 -16.21 25.67 -15.44
C ALA A 40 -17.65 26.22 -15.39
N ASP A 41 -18.64 25.37 -15.68
CA ASP A 41 -20.07 25.74 -15.68
C ASP A 41 -20.62 26.01 -14.25
N LEU A 42 -19.81 25.71 -13.23
CA LEU A 42 -20.11 26.00 -11.83
C LEU A 42 -19.72 27.41 -11.40
N ARG A 43 -19.12 28.20 -12.29
CA ARG A 43 -18.83 29.61 -12.03
C ARG A 43 -20.11 30.37 -11.67
N GLY A 44 -20.07 31.11 -10.57
CA GLY A 44 -21.23 31.86 -10.06
C GLY A 44 -22.25 31.01 -9.28
N LYS A 45 -22.01 29.71 -9.11
CA LYS A 45 -22.93 28.81 -8.39
C LYS A 45 -22.53 28.62 -6.92
N ARG A 46 -23.45 28.03 -6.15
CA ARG A 46 -23.23 27.61 -4.76
C ARG A 46 -22.73 26.17 -4.75
N ILE A 47 -21.52 25.97 -4.26
CA ILE A 47 -20.80 24.69 -4.36
C ILE A 47 -20.39 24.27 -2.96
N GLN A 48 -20.83 23.09 -2.55
CA GLN A 48 -20.35 22.45 -1.34
C GLN A 48 -19.01 21.79 -1.62
N VAL A 49 -17.92 22.36 -1.10
CA VAL A 49 -16.56 21.82 -1.26
C VAL A 49 -16.20 20.82 -0.17
N GLY A 50 -17.03 20.70 0.87
CA GLY A 50 -16.81 19.84 2.02
C GLY A 50 -16.06 20.53 3.16
N TYR A 51 -15.94 19.84 4.30
CA TYR A 51 -15.36 20.41 5.51
C TYR A 51 -13.85 20.71 5.34
N PRO A 52 -13.33 21.82 5.89
CA PRO A 52 -11.93 22.22 5.73
C PRO A 52 -10.94 21.16 6.24
N GLY A 53 -9.86 20.94 5.48
CA GLY A 53 -8.83 19.95 5.80
C GLY A 53 -9.18 18.50 5.43
N SER A 54 -10.35 18.27 4.81
CA SER A 54 -10.66 16.99 4.16
C SER A 54 -9.99 16.89 2.78
N THR A 55 -9.67 15.67 2.35
CA THR A 55 -9.10 15.41 1.01
C THR A 55 -10.07 15.83 -0.10
N ALA A 56 -11.37 15.62 0.10
CA ALA A 56 -12.39 16.00 -0.86
C ALA A 56 -12.37 17.52 -1.11
N ALA A 57 -12.28 18.32 -0.03
CA ALA A 57 -12.14 19.77 -0.15
C ALA A 57 -10.83 20.18 -0.83
N GLU A 58 -9.70 19.61 -0.40
CA GLU A 58 -8.40 19.96 -0.98
C GLU A 58 -8.34 19.66 -2.49
N VAL A 59 -8.72 18.46 -2.91
CA VAL A 59 -8.66 18.07 -4.32
C VAL A 59 -9.75 18.78 -5.11
N GLY A 60 -10.95 18.91 -4.53
CA GLY A 60 -12.08 19.61 -5.13
C GLY A 60 -11.79 21.06 -5.48
N GLU A 61 -11.27 21.83 -4.52
CA GLU A 61 -10.89 23.23 -4.75
C GLU A 61 -9.78 23.35 -5.80
N ARG A 62 -8.80 22.44 -5.79
CA ARG A 62 -7.74 22.41 -6.81
C ARG A 62 -8.27 22.10 -8.21
N ILE A 63 -9.26 21.21 -8.33
CA ILE A 63 -9.97 20.94 -9.59
C ILE A 63 -10.69 22.21 -10.03
N LEU A 64 -11.54 22.80 -9.19
CA LEU A 64 -12.29 24.03 -9.49
C LEU A 64 -11.37 25.18 -9.94
N ALA A 65 -10.22 25.33 -9.28
CA ALA A 65 -9.23 26.34 -9.62
C ALA A 65 -8.65 26.16 -11.04
N GLN A 66 -8.49 24.93 -11.55
CA GLN A 66 -8.06 24.72 -12.95
C GLN A 66 -9.07 25.24 -13.97
N PHE A 67 -10.34 25.40 -13.56
CA PHE A 67 -11.44 25.89 -14.39
C PHE A 67 -11.87 27.32 -14.05
N ASN A 68 -11.02 28.09 -13.34
CA ASN A 68 -11.28 29.46 -12.91
C ASN A 68 -12.55 29.62 -12.04
N VAL A 69 -12.94 28.57 -11.32
CA VAL A 69 -13.98 28.63 -10.29
C VAL A 69 -13.31 28.83 -8.95
N THR A 70 -13.55 29.99 -8.33
CA THR A 70 -12.90 30.40 -7.08
C THR A 70 -13.92 31.06 -6.16
N GLN A 71 -13.56 31.22 -4.89
CA GLN A 71 -14.40 31.92 -3.91
C GLN A 71 -14.69 33.39 -4.31
N GLY A 72 -13.85 34.01 -5.15
CA GLY A 72 -14.06 35.37 -5.65
C GLY A 72 -15.13 35.48 -6.74
N ASN A 73 -15.58 34.38 -7.31
CA ASN A 73 -16.58 34.37 -8.38
C ASN A 73 -17.72 33.37 -8.19
N SER A 74 -17.68 32.57 -7.12
CA SER A 74 -18.64 31.51 -6.80
C SER A 74 -18.77 31.39 -5.29
N SER A 75 -19.88 30.84 -4.80
CA SER A 75 -20.10 30.63 -3.37
C SER A 75 -19.59 29.24 -2.99
N LEU A 76 -18.38 29.16 -2.44
CA LEU A 76 -17.83 27.92 -1.91
C LEU A 76 -18.25 27.76 -0.45
N GLN A 77 -19.04 26.73 -0.16
CA GLN A 77 -19.62 26.41 1.14
C GLN A 77 -18.92 25.18 1.73
N SER A 78 -18.71 25.18 3.03
CA SER A 78 -17.92 24.15 3.71
C SER A 78 -18.72 23.52 4.84
N ASP A 79 -19.48 22.49 4.50
CA ASP A 79 -20.29 21.74 5.46
C ASP A 79 -19.85 20.29 5.60
N LYS A 80 -20.38 19.63 6.64
CA LYS A 80 -20.26 18.17 6.79
C LYS A 80 -21.02 17.49 5.65
N ARG A 81 -20.53 16.34 5.22
CA ARG A 81 -21.06 15.56 4.10
C ARG A 81 -22.59 15.45 4.07
N SER A 82 -23.23 15.01 5.14
CA SER A 82 -24.69 14.83 5.19
C SER A 82 -25.46 16.14 5.03
N VAL A 83 -24.89 17.27 5.50
CA VAL A 83 -25.49 18.60 5.34
C VAL A 83 -25.31 19.07 3.90
N ALA A 84 -24.12 18.87 3.33
CA ALA A 84 -23.86 19.19 1.94
C ALA A 84 -24.78 18.43 0.97
N GLU A 85 -24.99 17.12 1.21
CA GLU A 85 -25.95 16.31 0.45
C GLU A 85 -27.37 16.88 0.57
N ALA A 86 -27.84 17.14 1.80
CA ALA A 86 -29.16 17.70 2.04
C ALA A 86 -29.37 19.07 1.36
N MET A 87 -28.36 19.95 1.38
CA MET A 87 -28.44 21.26 0.73
C MET A 87 -28.45 21.17 -0.80
N VAL A 88 -27.76 20.18 -1.38
CA VAL A 88 -27.86 19.90 -2.82
C VAL A 88 -29.25 19.40 -3.16
N LEU A 89 -29.80 18.48 -2.37
CA LEU A 89 -31.14 17.93 -2.55
C LEU A 89 -32.25 18.98 -2.37
N SER A 90 -32.11 19.90 -1.39
CA SER A 90 -33.11 20.93 -1.09
C SER A 90 -33.07 22.12 -2.05
N GLY A 91 -32.02 22.25 -2.85
CA GLY A 91 -31.84 23.39 -3.75
C GLY A 91 -31.00 24.54 -3.18
N GLU A 92 -30.54 24.43 -1.93
CA GLU A 92 -29.71 25.42 -1.24
C GLU A 92 -28.26 25.51 -1.78
N SER A 93 -27.75 24.41 -2.35
CA SER A 93 -26.45 24.34 -3.04
C SER A 93 -26.63 23.71 -4.40
N ASP A 94 -25.98 24.24 -5.44
CA ASP A 94 -26.15 23.80 -6.83
C ASP A 94 -25.30 22.57 -7.17
N ALA A 95 -24.20 22.37 -6.45
CA ALA A 95 -23.33 21.20 -6.56
C ALA A 95 -22.65 20.85 -5.24
N ALA A 96 -22.17 19.61 -5.12
CA ALA A 96 -21.29 19.14 -4.06
C ALA A 96 -20.10 18.36 -4.62
N ILE A 97 -18.95 18.54 -3.98
CA ILE A 97 -17.76 17.73 -4.21
C ILE A 97 -17.72 16.62 -3.17
N VAL A 98 -17.65 15.39 -3.65
CA VAL A 98 -17.71 14.19 -2.82
C VAL A 98 -16.68 13.17 -3.28
N MET A 99 -16.31 12.25 -2.38
CA MET A 99 -15.40 11.14 -2.68
C MET A 99 -16.12 9.84 -2.38
N TYR A 100 -16.68 9.21 -3.41
CA TYR A 100 -17.49 8.00 -3.28
C TYR A 100 -16.99 6.88 -4.17
N SER A 101 -16.71 5.74 -3.57
CA SER A 101 -16.32 4.55 -4.29
C SER A 101 -17.56 3.88 -4.90
N PRO A 102 -17.50 3.39 -6.15
CA PRO A 102 -18.51 2.47 -6.69
C PRO A 102 -18.67 1.17 -5.90
N TYR A 103 -17.73 0.84 -4.99
CA TYR A 103 -17.83 -0.32 -4.08
C TYR A 103 -18.59 -0.04 -2.78
N ASP A 104 -18.99 1.20 -2.55
CA ASP A 104 -19.61 1.64 -1.30
C ASP A 104 -21.05 2.09 -1.54
N ASP A 105 -21.98 1.17 -1.30
CA ASP A 105 -23.41 1.41 -1.49
C ASP A 105 -23.98 2.43 -0.48
N SER A 106 -23.23 2.81 0.57
CA SER A 106 -23.74 3.72 1.61
C SER A 106 -24.08 5.13 1.10
N HIS A 107 -23.64 5.47 -0.12
CA HIS A 107 -23.90 6.75 -0.78
C HIS A 107 -24.65 6.61 -2.10
N ALA A 108 -25.13 5.41 -2.43
CA ALA A 108 -25.82 5.14 -3.69
C ALA A 108 -27.07 6.03 -3.84
N ASP A 109 -27.85 6.23 -2.77
CA ASP A 109 -29.08 7.03 -2.80
C ASP A 109 -28.84 8.47 -3.25
N PHE A 110 -27.79 9.12 -2.74
CA PHE A 110 -27.45 10.49 -3.14
C PHE A 110 -26.99 10.55 -4.61
N ILE A 111 -26.04 9.70 -5.02
CA ILE A 111 -25.48 9.74 -6.37
C ILE A 111 -26.54 9.41 -7.42
N THR A 112 -27.48 8.53 -7.08
CA THR A 112 -28.52 8.04 -7.98
C THR A 112 -29.82 8.82 -7.89
N THR A 113 -29.89 9.87 -7.07
CA THR A 113 -31.08 10.69 -6.92
C THR A 113 -31.48 11.31 -8.28
N PRO A 114 -32.75 11.15 -8.72
CA PRO A 114 -33.24 11.79 -9.92
C PRO A 114 -33.03 13.30 -9.90
N GLY A 115 -32.56 13.85 -11.03
CA GLY A 115 -32.26 15.28 -11.13
C GLY A 115 -30.89 15.67 -10.60
N LEU A 116 -30.04 14.72 -10.21
CA LEU A 116 -28.60 14.94 -10.03
C LEU A 116 -27.81 14.30 -11.18
N GLN A 117 -26.62 14.83 -11.43
CA GLN A 117 -25.68 14.30 -12.42
C GLN A 117 -24.23 14.38 -11.92
N ILE A 118 -23.40 13.45 -12.38
CA ILE A 118 -21.95 13.51 -12.18
C ILE A 118 -21.37 14.39 -13.28
N VAL A 119 -20.71 15.49 -12.89
CA VAL A 119 -20.07 16.41 -13.82
C VAL A 119 -18.73 15.81 -14.27
N PRO A 120 -18.52 15.63 -15.59
CA PRO A 120 -17.25 15.12 -16.10
C PRO A 120 -16.14 16.18 -15.96
N ILE A 121 -14.89 15.72 -15.94
CA ILE A 121 -13.71 16.59 -15.87
C ILE A 121 -12.99 16.53 -17.22
N PRO A 122 -13.25 17.48 -18.14
CA PRO A 122 -12.54 17.52 -19.41
C PRO A 122 -11.04 17.75 -19.17
N ALA A 123 -10.20 17.17 -20.04
CA ALA A 123 -8.75 17.20 -19.88
C ALA A 123 -8.25 16.70 -18.50
N ALA A 124 -8.94 15.73 -17.88
CA ALA A 124 -8.59 15.18 -16.57
C ALA A 124 -7.12 14.77 -16.44
N LYS A 125 -6.48 14.24 -17.50
CA LYS A 125 -5.05 13.92 -17.50
C LYS A 125 -4.17 15.15 -17.27
N ALA A 126 -4.49 16.28 -17.91
CA ALA A 126 -3.77 17.54 -17.72
C ALA A 126 -4.04 18.14 -16.34
N VAL A 127 -5.30 18.10 -15.88
CA VAL A 127 -5.69 18.53 -14.53
C VAL A 127 -4.92 17.73 -13.47
N ALA A 128 -4.92 16.41 -13.59
CA ALA A 128 -4.20 15.51 -12.70
C ALA A 128 -2.70 15.81 -12.67
N GLY A 129 -2.07 16.01 -13.83
CA GLY A 129 -0.65 16.36 -13.92
C GLY A 129 -0.31 17.70 -13.25
N ARG A 130 -1.22 18.68 -13.24
CA ARG A 130 -1.04 19.97 -12.56
C ARG A 130 -1.25 19.88 -11.05
N ILE A 131 -2.09 18.96 -10.58
CA ILE A 131 -2.28 18.69 -9.14
C ILE A 131 -1.13 17.85 -8.59
N GLY A 132 -0.58 16.93 -9.40
CA GLY A 132 0.67 16.21 -9.15
C GLY A 132 0.55 14.95 -8.29
N TYR A 133 -0.56 14.77 -7.56
CA TYR A 133 -0.76 13.61 -6.69
C TYR A 133 -2.10 12.87 -6.91
N VAL A 134 -2.80 13.16 -8.00
CA VAL A 134 -4.07 12.51 -8.37
C VAL A 134 -3.96 11.94 -9.79
N VAL A 135 -4.87 11.06 -10.17
CA VAL A 135 -4.87 10.39 -11.47
C VAL A 135 -6.20 10.60 -12.21
N PRO A 136 -6.23 10.63 -13.55
CA PRO A 136 -7.49 10.53 -14.27
C PRO A 136 -8.09 9.13 -14.04
N VAL A 137 -9.40 9.06 -13.83
CA VAL A 137 -10.15 7.80 -13.70
C VAL A 137 -11.29 7.81 -14.69
N ALA A 138 -11.36 6.77 -15.53
CA ALA A 138 -12.53 6.51 -16.35
C ALA A 138 -13.62 5.90 -15.48
N LEU A 139 -14.80 6.51 -15.53
CA LEU A 139 -15.99 6.06 -14.83
C LEU A 139 -16.98 5.54 -15.89
N PRO A 140 -17.12 4.21 -16.04
CA PRO A 140 -17.97 3.65 -17.07
C PRO A 140 -19.44 3.94 -16.80
N ALA A 141 -20.26 3.92 -17.85
CA ALA A 141 -21.70 4.00 -17.74
C ALA A 141 -22.22 2.94 -16.76
N GLY A 142 -23.06 3.38 -15.83
CA GLY A 142 -23.65 2.50 -14.82
C GLY A 142 -22.73 2.11 -13.68
N ALA A 143 -21.56 2.75 -13.51
CA ALA A 143 -20.63 2.48 -12.43
C ALA A 143 -21.27 2.48 -11.02
N TYR A 144 -22.25 3.34 -10.76
CA TYR A 144 -22.98 3.40 -9.49
C TYR A 144 -24.35 2.71 -9.53
N ARG A 145 -24.92 2.48 -10.71
CA ARG A 145 -26.22 1.82 -10.89
C ARG A 145 -26.38 1.36 -12.33
N VAL A 146 -26.65 0.08 -12.57
CA VAL A 146 -26.68 -0.50 -13.92
C VAL A 146 -28.02 -0.35 -14.63
N ALA A 147 -29.15 -0.51 -13.92
CA ALA A 147 -30.48 -0.60 -14.54
C ALA A 147 -30.94 0.71 -15.23
N ASP A 148 -30.77 1.85 -14.56
CA ASP A 148 -30.72 3.15 -15.23
C ASP A 148 -29.31 3.72 -14.98
N PRO A 149 -28.42 3.62 -15.99
CA PRO A 149 -27.00 3.89 -15.82
C PRO A 149 -26.70 5.23 -15.13
N VAL A 150 -25.96 5.16 -14.02
CA VAL A 150 -25.33 6.33 -13.37
C VAL A 150 -23.82 6.10 -13.30
N PRO A 151 -22.99 6.88 -14.02
CA PRO A 151 -23.37 7.87 -15.04
C PRO A 151 -24.06 7.23 -16.26
N ALA A 152 -24.75 8.03 -17.07
CA ALA A 152 -25.47 7.56 -18.25
C ALA A 152 -24.55 7.13 -19.41
N GLU A 153 -23.35 7.69 -19.45
CA GLU A 153 -22.30 7.44 -20.43
C GLU A 153 -20.95 7.36 -19.72
N ASP A 154 -19.94 6.83 -20.42
CA ASP A 154 -18.57 6.81 -19.93
C ASP A 154 -18.05 8.24 -19.78
N ILE A 155 -17.63 8.59 -18.58
CA ILE A 155 -17.04 9.91 -18.29
C ILE A 155 -15.68 9.77 -17.65
N THR A 156 -14.89 10.84 -17.69
CA THR A 156 -13.61 10.89 -16.96
C THR A 156 -13.73 11.83 -15.77
N VAL A 157 -13.26 11.36 -14.62
CA VAL A 157 -13.16 12.13 -13.37
C VAL A 157 -11.71 12.09 -12.87
N ILE A 158 -11.47 12.67 -11.69
CA ILE A 158 -10.19 12.61 -11.00
C ILE A 158 -10.30 11.60 -9.87
N GLY A 159 -9.31 10.72 -9.74
CA GLY A 159 -9.18 9.77 -8.64
C GLY A 159 -8.02 10.09 -7.72
N VAL A 160 -8.21 9.85 -6.43
CA VAL A 160 -7.16 9.87 -5.41
C VAL A 160 -6.74 8.44 -5.13
N PRO A 161 -5.49 8.05 -5.39
CA PRO A 161 -5.06 6.69 -5.11
C PRO A 161 -4.96 6.42 -3.61
N ILE A 162 -5.37 5.21 -3.22
CA ILE A 162 -5.33 4.74 -1.83
C ILE A 162 -4.07 3.89 -1.68
N THR A 163 -3.07 4.40 -0.98
CA THR A 163 -1.85 3.64 -0.68
C THR A 163 -1.87 3.14 0.77
N VAL A 164 -1.66 1.84 0.95
CA VAL A 164 -1.44 1.24 2.27
C VAL A 164 0.02 1.42 2.62
N VAL A 165 0.30 1.97 3.79
CA VAL A 165 1.66 2.23 4.26
C VAL A 165 1.90 1.58 5.62
N ALA A 166 3.15 1.24 5.89
CA ALA A 166 3.59 0.70 7.17
C ALA A 166 4.92 1.35 7.59
N ARG A 167 5.26 1.21 8.88
CA ARG A 167 6.63 1.50 9.31
C ARG A 167 7.58 0.47 8.71
N ASP A 168 8.77 0.92 8.34
CA ASP A 168 9.87 0.05 7.89
C ASP A 168 10.27 -1.05 8.90
N SER A 169 10.04 -0.82 10.18
CA SER A 169 10.29 -1.74 11.30
C SER A 169 9.26 -2.86 11.46
N VAL A 170 8.19 -2.89 10.65
CA VAL A 170 7.24 -4.00 10.67
C VAL A 170 7.91 -5.27 10.14
N SER A 171 7.68 -6.40 10.82
CA SER A 171 8.34 -7.65 10.47
C SER A 171 7.95 -8.14 9.06
N ARG A 172 8.89 -8.79 8.35
CA ARG A 172 8.65 -9.26 6.98
C ARG A 172 7.50 -10.27 6.94
N SER A 173 7.40 -11.15 7.94
CA SER A 173 6.29 -12.10 8.05
C SER A 173 4.91 -11.42 8.08
N ALA A 174 4.80 -10.29 8.80
CA ALA A 174 3.56 -9.53 8.87
C ALA A 174 3.27 -8.82 7.54
N ILE A 175 4.30 -8.27 6.89
CA ILE A 175 4.15 -7.63 5.57
C ILE A 175 3.68 -8.64 4.52
N PHE A 176 4.23 -9.86 4.47
CA PHE A 176 3.75 -10.91 3.58
C PHE A 176 2.27 -11.25 3.81
N ALA A 177 1.85 -11.34 5.08
CA ALA A 177 0.45 -11.62 5.42
C ALA A 177 -0.48 -10.48 4.96
N ILE A 178 -0.08 -9.22 5.17
CA ILE A 178 -0.82 -8.04 4.71
C ILE A 178 -0.86 -8.02 3.18
N ALA A 179 0.29 -8.15 2.51
CA ALA A 179 0.39 -8.11 1.05
C ALA A 179 -0.51 -9.17 0.39
N ARG A 180 -0.53 -10.39 0.94
CA ARG A 180 -1.45 -11.45 0.52
C ARG A 180 -2.92 -11.06 0.68
N ALA A 181 -3.29 -10.48 1.82
CA ALA A 181 -4.66 -10.05 2.08
C ALA A 181 -5.09 -8.91 1.13
N LEU A 182 -4.19 -7.96 0.88
CA LEU A 182 -4.42 -6.88 -0.09
C LEU A 182 -4.60 -7.43 -1.50
N ASN A 183 -3.71 -8.33 -1.95
CA ASN A 183 -3.82 -8.95 -3.28
C ASN A 183 -5.12 -9.76 -3.44
N ALA A 184 -5.46 -10.57 -2.44
CA ALA A 184 -6.68 -11.38 -2.47
C ALA A 184 -7.97 -10.53 -2.56
N ARG A 185 -7.97 -9.34 -1.98
CA ARG A 185 -9.14 -8.44 -1.98
C ARG A 185 -9.18 -7.50 -3.18
N PHE A 186 -8.05 -6.89 -3.53
CA PHE A 186 -7.99 -5.80 -4.51
C PHE A 186 -7.47 -6.24 -5.88
N GLY A 187 -6.85 -7.42 -6.00
CA GLY A 187 -6.35 -7.95 -7.28
C GLY A 187 -7.38 -8.62 -8.18
N ARG A 188 -8.63 -8.76 -7.72
CA ARG A 188 -9.71 -9.35 -8.53
C ARG A 188 -10.25 -8.43 -9.62
N GLY A 189 -9.85 -7.16 -9.63
CA GLY A 189 -10.46 -6.15 -10.48
C GLY A 189 -11.75 -5.62 -9.87
N SER A 190 -12.21 -4.52 -10.42
CA SER A 190 -13.23 -3.67 -9.83
C SER A 190 -13.87 -2.81 -10.92
N VAL A 191 -15.01 -2.14 -10.69
CA VAL A 191 -15.65 -1.24 -11.67
C VAL A 191 -14.68 -0.19 -12.24
N LEU A 192 -13.70 0.24 -11.42
CA LEU A 192 -12.70 1.25 -11.74
C LEU A 192 -11.30 0.68 -12.04
N SER A 193 -11.12 -0.65 -12.02
CA SER A 193 -9.79 -1.25 -12.20
C SER A 193 -9.83 -2.61 -12.85
N GLU A 194 -8.85 -2.90 -13.68
CA GLU A 194 -8.73 -4.20 -14.31
C GLU A 194 -8.28 -5.28 -13.30
N PRO A 195 -8.64 -6.56 -13.53
CA PRO A 195 -8.06 -7.67 -12.77
C PRO A 195 -6.52 -7.66 -12.84
N GLY A 196 -5.87 -7.76 -11.68
CA GLY A 196 -4.41 -7.71 -11.56
C GLY A 196 -3.78 -6.31 -11.62
N GLU A 197 -4.56 -5.23 -11.76
CA GLU A 197 -4.03 -3.86 -11.75
C GLU A 197 -3.51 -3.44 -10.36
N PHE A 198 -4.19 -3.88 -9.30
CA PHE A 198 -3.83 -3.59 -7.92
C PHE A 198 -3.57 -4.89 -7.14
N PRO A 199 -2.75 -4.88 -6.08
CA PRO A 199 -1.95 -3.77 -5.60
C PRO A 199 -0.74 -3.45 -6.48
N GLN A 200 -0.35 -2.18 -6.56
CA GLN A 200 0.85 -1.71 -7.28
C GLN A 200 1.53 -0.55 -6.54
N PHE A 201 2.83 -0.32 -6.75
CA PHE A 201 3.53 0.79 -6.10
C PHE A 201 3.42 2.06 -6.94
N LEU A 202 2.42 2.90 -6.61
CA LEU A 202 2.31 4.25 -7.17
C LEU A 202 2.92 5.26 -6.18
N TYR A 203 3.45 6.37 -6.71
CA TYR A 203 4.04 7.52 -5.99
C TYR A 203 5.44 7.31 -5.40
N ASN A 204 6.03 8.42 -4.92
CA ASN A 204 7.40 8.51 -4.41
C ASN A 204 7.59 7.93 -2.99
N ILE A 205 6.74 7.00 -2.55
CA ILE A 205 6.96 6.31 -1.28
C ILE A 205 7.77 5.04 -1.57
N PRO A 206 8.91 4.80 -0.88
CA PRO A 206 9.69 3.59 -1.07
C PRO A 206 8.83 2.33 -0.91
N ALA A 207 8.92 1.41 -1.87
CA ALA A 207 8.23 0.13 -1.78
C ALA A 207 8.84 -0.73 -0.66
N SER A 208 8.01 -1.49 0.04
CA SER A 208 8.51 -2.53 0.94
C SER A 208 9.05 -3.71 0.14
N ASP A 209 10.29 -4.10 0.39
CA ASP A 209 10.92 -5.27 -0.24
C ASP A 209 10.08 -6.53 -0.15
N ALA A 210 9.48 -6.80 1.03
CA ALA A 210 8.68 -8.00 1.23
C ALA A 210 7.33 -7.95 0.47
N ALA A 211 6.72 -6.76 0.35
CA ALA A 211 5.51 -6.59 -0.44
C ALA A 211 5.81 -6.69 -1.95
N SER A 212 6.89 -6.07 -2.42
CA SER A 212 7.34 -6.14 -3.81
C SER A 212 7.70 -7.58 -4.20
N GLU A 213 8.47 -8.29 -3.37
CA GLU A 213 8.78 -9.71 -3.59
C GLU A 213 7.51 -10.56 -3.73
N TYR A 214 6.50 -10.30 -2.91
CA TYR A 214 5.23 -11.03 -3.00
C TYR A 214 4.45 -10.71 -4.28
N TYR A 215 4.37 -9.45 -4.69
CA TYR A 215 3.61 -9.05 -5.88
C TYR A 215 4.32 -9.47 -7.18
N GLU A 216 5.65 -9.49 -7.21
CA GLU A 216 6.43 -9.93 -8.37
C GLU A 216 6.48 -11.45 -8.51
N ALA A 217 6.76 -12.17 -7.41
CA ALA A 217 6.93 -13.62 -7.46
C ALA A 217 5.62 -14.39 -7.30
N GLY A 218 4.57 -13.77 -6.72
CA GLY A 218 3.31 -14.42 -6.37
C GLY A 218 3.45 -15.50 -5.27
N ILE A 219 4.64 -15.64 -4.68
CA ILE A 219 5.00 -16.73 -3.77
C ILE A 219 5.47 -16.14 -2.46
N ILE A 220 4.96 -16.71 -1.37
CA ILE A 220 5.50 -16.48 -0.04
C ILE A 220 6.66 -17.47 0.16
N PRO A 221 7.88 -17.00 0.50
CA PRO A 221 9.02 -17.89 0.71
C PRO A 221 8.72 -19.02 1.70
N TRP A 222 9.33 -20.19 1.49
CA TRP A 222 9.00 -21.41 2.24
C TRP A 222 9.12 -21.21 3.77
N GLN A 223 10.08 -20.41 4.22
CA GLN A 223 10.31 -20.15 5.65
C GLN A 223 9.09 -19.47 6.29
N TYR A 224 8.42 -18.57 5.56
CA TYR A 224 7.21 -17.89 6.03
C TYR A 224 5.94 -18.74 5.90
N ARG A 225 6.01 -19.84 5.15
CA ARG A 225 4.92 -20.82 5.04
C ARG A 225 4.98 -21.91 6.10
N LEU A 226 6.20 -22.32 6.50
CA LEU A 226 6.43 -23.50 7.34
C LEU A 226 6.81 -23.18 8.78
N LEU A 227 7.43 -22.03 9.05
CA LEU A 227 7.95 -21.69 10.37
C LEU A 227 7.08 -20.64 11.07
N PRO A 228 7.04 -20.62 12.41
CA PRO A 228 6.47 -19.50 13.16
C PRO A 228 7.17 -18.18 12.82
N ALA A 229 6.41 -17.09 12.78
CA ALA A 229 6.88 -15.74 12.39
C ALA A 229 8.26 -15.32 12.95
N PRO A 230 8.54 -15.38 14.27
CA PRO A 230 9.83 -14.95 14.79
C PRO A 230 10.99 -15.84 14.34
N VAL A 231 10.74 -17.12 14.06
CA VAL A 231 11.76 -18.05 13.55
C VAL A 231 12.01 -17.76 12.08
N ALA A 232 10.95 -17.57 11.28
CA ALA A 232 11.05 -17.30 9.85
C ALA A 232 11.87 -16.04 9.55
N ASP A 233 11.68 -14.97 10.32
CA ASP A 233 12.42 -13.71 10.15
C ASP A 233 13.92 -13.84 10.50
N LEU A 234 14.32 -14.83 11.31
CA LEU A 234 15.72 -15.06 11.68
C LEU A 234 16.49 -15.95 10.68
N VAL A 235 15.80 -16.72 9.83
CA VAL A 235 16.44 -17.67 8.91
C VAL A 235 17.43 -16.97 7.97
N ILE A 236 16.99 -15.90 7.30
CA ILE A 236 17.83 -15.18 6.33
C ILE A 236 19.02 -14.48 7.03
N PRO A 237 18.83 -13.68 8.09
CA PRO A 237 19.96 -13.06 8.81
C PRO A 237 20.99 -14.06 9.32
N ILE A 238 20.54 -15.21 9.87
CA ILE A 238 21.45 -16.26 10.34
C ILE A 238 22.20 -16.89 9.17
N ALA A 239 21.52 -17.21 8.07
CA ALA A 239 22.16 -17.79 6.89
C ALA A 239 23.20 -16.84 6.27
N VAL A 240 22.86 -15.56 6.11
CA VAL A 240 23.77 -14.53 5.55
C VAL A 240 24.95 -14.30 6.49
N THR A 241 24.69 -14.05 7.78
CA THR A 241 25.75 -13.81 8.77
C THR A 241 26.66 -15.03 8.91
N GLY A 242 26.08 -16.22 8.98
CA GLY A 242 26.81 -17.48 9.01
C GLY A 242 27.67 -17.69 7.78
N SER A 243 27.16 -17.37 6.58
CA SER A 243 27.92 -17.45 5.33
C SER A 243 29.12 -16.50 5.33
N VAL A 244 28.92 -15.25 5.77
CA VAL A 244 30.01 -14.27 5.89
C VAL A 244 31.07 -14.76 6.89
N LEU A 245 30.67 -15.27 8.05
CA LEU A 245 31.59 -15.81 9.04
C LEU A 245 32.36 -17.03 8.52
N LEU A 246 31.72 -17.91 7.74
CA LEU A 246 32.39 -19.05 7.11
C LEU A 246 33.42 -18.60 6.07
N ILE A 247 33.10 -17.60 5.25
CA ILE A 247 34.04 -17.02 4.28
C ILE A 247 35.23 -16.39 5.00
N LEU A 248 34.99 -15.62 6.07
CA LEU A 248 36.06 -15.03 6.88
C LEU A 248 36.93 -16.10 7.55
N ALA A 249 36.33 -17.18 8.06
CA ALA A 249 37.07 -18.29 8.64
C ALA A 249 37.91 -19.04 7.59
N ALA A 250 37.38 -19.25 6.39
CA ALA A 250 38.12 -19.85 5.28
C ALA A 250 39.27 -18.95 4.82
N LEU A 251 39.05 -17.64 4.74
CA LEU A 251 40.08 -16.66 4.39
C LEU A 251 41.16 -16.58 5.48
N TYR A 252 40.78 -16.63 6.75
CA TYR A 252 41.72 -16.72 7.87
C TYR A 252 42.58 -17.99 7.79
N GLN A 253 41.97 -19.14 7.50
CA GLN A 253 42.70 -20.39 7.27
C GLN A 253 43.67 -20.30 6.09
N LEU A 254 43.28 -19.59 5.03
CA LEU A 254 44.10 -19.40 3.84
C LEU A 254 45.29 -18.45 4.07
N LEU A 255 45.08 -17.35 4.81
CA LEU A 255 46.09 -16.29 5.00
C LEU A 255 47.02 -16.53 6.21
N LEU A 256 46.58 -17.23 7.26
CA LEU A 256 47.33 -17.44 8.50
C LEU A 256 47.32 -18.92 8.96
N PRO A 257 47.89 -19.85 8.16
CA PRO A 257 47.84 -21.28 8.45
C PRO A 257 48.54 -21.65 9.78
N GLU A 258 49.61 -20.96 10.17
CA GLU A 258 50.40 -21.27 11.37
C GLU A 258 49.66 -20.98 12.69
N PHE A 259 48.82 -19.94 12.73
CA PHE A 259 48.01 -19.64 13.91
C PHE A 259 46.80 -20.58 14.06
N TYR A 260 46.24 -21.04 12.94
CA TYR A 260 45.13 -21.99 12.94
C TYR A 260 45.52 -23.35 13.53
N THR A 261 46.73 -23.84 13.23
CA THR A 261 47.23 -25.12 13.77
C THR A 261 47.36 -25.10 15.30
N VAL A 262 47.86 -23.98 15.87
CA VAL A 262 48.03 -23.81 17.32
C VAL A 262 46.67 -23.75 18.04
N TRP A 263 45.72 -22.98 17.51
CA TRP A 263 44.37 -22.87 18.08
C TRP A 263 43.61 -24.19 18.08
N LYS A 264 43.77 -25.00 17.01
CA LYS A 264 43.17 -26.33 16.90
C LYS A 264 43.74 -27.33 17.91
N GLU A 265 45.00 -27.17 18.28
CA GLU A 265 45.66 -27.98 19.30
C GLU A 265 45.14 -27.67 20.70
N ILE A 266 44.77 -26.41 20.94
CA ILE A 266 44.19 -25.93 22.21
C ILE A 266 42.73 -26.36 22.39
N ILE A 267 41.89 -26.30 21.34
CA ILE A 267 40.46 -26.68 21.43
C ILE A 267 40.26 -28.21 21.52
N ARG A 268 41.24 -29.03 21.09
CA ARG A 268 41.09 -30.48 21.01
C ARG A 268 40.74 -31.05 22.41
N PRO A 269 39.54 -31.63 22.63
CA PRO A 269 39.20 -32.18 23.94
C PRO A 269 40.19 -33.31 24.25
N ARG A 270 40.93 -33.18 25.36
CA ARG A 270 41.86 -34.19 25.85
C ARG A 270 41.08 -35.47 26.17
N ARG A 271 40.94 -36.37 25.19
CA ARG A 271 40.41 -37.71 25.43
C ARG A 271 41.40 -38.45 26.34
N HIS A 272 41.06 -38.56 27.62
CA HIS A 272 41.84 -39.37 28.56
C HIS A 272 41.86 -40.83 28.10
N HIS A 273 43.00 -41.29 27.61
CA HIS A 273 43.25 -42.71 27.41
C HIS A 273 43.42 -43.41 28.76
N ARG A 274 42.34 -43.99 29.29
CA ARG A 274 42.42 -45.04 30.32
C ARG A 274 42.36 -46.43 29.65
N ARG A 275 43.52 -47.02 29.39
CA ARG A 275 43.79 -48.47 29.22
C ARG A 275 45.26 -48.72 29.57
N GLN A 276 45.72 -49.77 30.22
CA GLN A 276 45.17 -50.93 30.92
C GLN A 276 46.38 -51.45 31.74
N ARG A 277 46.31 -51.51 33.08
CA ARG A 277 47.25 -52.30 33.91
C ARG A 277 46.46 -53.32 34.71
N ARG A 278 46.10 -54.44 34.07
CA ARG A 278 45.79 -55.72 34.71
C ARG A 278 46.18 -56.84 33.74
N VAL A 279 47.14 -57.65 34.19
CA VAL A 279 47.44 -59.07 33.93
C VAL A 279 48.95 -59.25 33.85
N ARG A 280 49.55 -59.59 34.99
CA ARG A 280 50.68 -60.54 35.06
C ARG A 280 50.68 -61.16 36.46
N HIS A 281 49.93 -62.25 36.60
CA HIS A 281 50.09 -63.19 37.69
C HIS A 281 50.93 -64.37 37.17
N GLY A 282 51.89 -64.81 37.98
CA GLY A 282 52.27 -66.21 38.14
C GLY A 282 53.21 -66.83 37.10
N SER A 283 54.47 -67.04 37.51
CA SER A 283 55.24 -68.24 37.17
C SER A 283 56.52 -68.28 38.02
N LEU A 284 56.52 -69.13 39.06
CA LEU A 284 57.74 -69.71 39.66
C LEU A 284 58.44 -70.61 38.63
N PRO A 285 59.74 -70.91 38.84
CA PRO A 285 60.06 -72.31 39.07
C PRO A 285 61.12 -72.55 40.16
N ASP A 286 61.34 -73.83 40.38
CA ASP A 286 61.78 -74.55 41.58
C ASP A 286 63.27 -74.96 41.58
N GLU A 287 63.77 -75.20 42.80
CA GLU A 287 64.81 -76.12 43.29
C GLU A 287 66.33 -76.12 42.91
N SER A 288 67.10 -76.32 43.99
CA SER A 288 68.40 -77.04 44.15
C SER A 288 69.76 -76.30 44.05
N ARG A 289 70.33 -75.93 45.22
CA ARG A 289 71.52 -76.57 45.85
C ARG A 289 71.90 -75.86 47.15
#